data_AF-A0A2M7SSH3-F1
#
_entry.id   AF-A0A2M7SSH3-F1
#
_cell.length_a   1.000
_cell.length_b   1.000
_cell.length_c   1.000
_cell.angle_alpha   90.00
_cell.angle_beta   90.00
_cell.angle_gamma   90.00
#
_symmetry.space_group_name_H-M   'P 1'
#
loop_
_entity.id
_entity.type
_entity.pdbx_description
1 polymer ?
#
loop_
_entity_poly.entity_id
_entity_poly.type
_entity_poly.pdbx_seq_one_letter_code
_entity_poly.pdbx_strand_id
1 'polypeptide(L)'
;MRPISRRDFLKLSALALGGLAFTPFLPEITEFEDVNLVRVATKSVSVYRGPTDQSLIVGTWNRDELVNVYAEITADEPKYNPVWYRVWGGYMHRARLQRVKIHYNQPLTVVPETGLLAEVTVPYSQAYHNSPLDGWQTTYRLYYGSVHWIVAVEPGPDGQPWYRILDELDEATYHAPAIHLRPISPEEIAPISPDVPLEKKRIEVALNTQTLTCYEYDQVVFQTNISSGIAGLSGAGGASTNTPASNFNIIVKMPSKHMGEANLAAGIDDYVLPGVPWCSFFTEEGHAFHGTYWHDNFGVPMSHGCVNMRIEEA
;
A
#
# COMPACT_ATOMS: atom_id res chain seq x y z
N MET A 1 36.72 30.24 -27.65
CA MET A 1 36.93 29.21 -26.59
C MET A 1 38.42 29.17 -26.27
N ARG A 2 38.82 29.31 -25.00
CA ARG A 2 40.24 29.21 -24.61
C ARG A 2 40.65 27.73 -24.60
N PRO A 3 41.82 27.35 -25.15
CA PRO A 3 42.28 25.96 -25.13
C PRO A 3 42.67 25.56 -23.70
N ILE A 4 42.14 24.43 -23.24
CA ILE A 4 42.44 23.86 -21.93
C ILE A 4 43.91 23.38 -21.95
N SER A 5 44.72 23.83 -20.99
CA SER A 5 46.10 23.36 -20.89
C SER A 5 46.16 21.94 -20.33
N ARG A 6 47.24 21.20 -20.60
CA ARG A 6 47.47 19.86 -20.01
C ARG A 6 47.36 19.85 -18.47
N ARG A 7 47.75 20.95 -17.82
CA ARG A 7 47.67 21.11 -16.36
C ARG A 7 46.23 21.27 -15.90
N ASP A 8 45.39 21.96 -16.67
CA ASP A 8 43.98 22.14 -16.36
C ASP A 8 43.20 20.84 -16.60
N PHE A 9 43.55 20.08 -17.63
CA PHE A 9 43.03 18.73 -17.85
C PHE A 9 43.32 17.82 -16.66
N LEU A 10 44.55 17.76 -16.17
CA LEU A 10 44.92 16.93 -15.01
C LEU A 10 44.20 17.36 -13.73
N LYS A 11 43.99 18.67 -13.52
CA LYS A 11 43.21 19.18 -12.38
C LYS A 11 41.74 18.79 -12.48
N LEU A 12 41.14 18.91 -13.66
CA LEU A 12 39.76 18.50 -13.93
C LEU A 12 39.57 17.00 -13.75
N SER A 13 40.52 16.18 -14.23
CA SER A 13 40.48 14.73 -14.04
C SER A 13 40.63 14.33 -12.56
N ALA A 14 41.50 15.00 -11.81
CA ALA A 14 41.66 14.76 -10.37
C ALA A 14 40.42 15.18 -9.57
N LEU A 15 39.75 16.28 -9.95
CA LEU A 15 38.48 16.71 -9.37
C LEU A 15 37.34 15.73 -9.68
N ALA A 16 37.27 15.21 -10.90
CA ALA A 16 36.26 14.22 -11.30
C ALA A 16 36.46 12.88 -10.56
N LEU A 17 37.71 12.42 -10.43
CA LEU A 17 38.05 11.20 -9.67
C LEU A 17 37.85 11.38 -8.17
N GLY A 18 38.13 12.57 -7.62
CA GLY A 18 37.85 12.89 -6.22
C GLY A 18 36.36 12.89 -5.89
N GLY A 19 35.51 13.40 -6.80
CA GLY A 19 34.05 13.37 -6.63
C GLY A 19 33.46 11.95 -6.57
N LEU A 20 34.02 11.01 -7.36
CA LEU A 20 33.63 9.60 -7.36
C LEU A 20 34.14 8.82 -6.13
N ALA A 21 35.16 9.31 -5.43
CA ALA A 21 35.67 8.68 -4.22
C ALA A 21 34.81 8.98 -2.98
N PHE A 22 33.91 9.98 -3.04
CA PHE A 22 33.02 10.38 -1.95
C PHE A 22 31.53 10.13 -2.25
N THR A 23 31.19 9.52 -3.39
CA THR A 23 29.85 8.96 -3.57
C THR A 23 29.69 7.77 -2.63
N PRO A 24 28.70 7.77 -1.71
CA PRO A 24 28.43 6.61 -0.89
C PRO A 24 28.20 5.42 -1.81
N PHE A 25 28.88 4.32 -1.52
CA PHE A 25 28.70 3.03 -2.18
C PHE A 25 27.31 2.51 -1.77
N LEU A 26 26.26 3.02 -2.40
CA LEU A 26 24.97 2.35 -2.40
C LEU A 26 25.19 1.07 -3.21
N PRO A 27 24.90 -0.12 -2.67
CA PRO A 27 24.85 -1.30 -3.50
C PRO A 27 23.83 -1.02 -4.61
N GLU A 28 24.34 -0.91 -5.83
CA GLU A 28 23.57 -0.78 -7.05
C GLU A 28 22.82 -2.11 -7.26
N ILE A 29 21.75 -2.31 -6.50
CA ILE A 29 20.75 -3.35 -6.72
C ILE A 29 19.64 -2.71 -7.54
N THR A 30 19.97 -2.22 -8.74
CA THR A 30 19.01 -1.60 -9.66
C THR A 30 18.53 -2.56 -10.76
N GLU A 31 18.82 -3.87 -10.64
CA GLU A 31 18.48 -4.89 -11.64
C GLU A 31 17.24 -5.76 -11.32
N PHE A 32 16.33 -5.32 -10.45
CA PHE A 32 15.09 -6.09 -10.13
C PHE A 32 13.77 -5.34 -10.37
N GLU A 33 13.77 -4.20 -11.08
CA GLU A 33 12.50 -3.48 -11.34
C GLU A 33 11.50 -4.27 -12.21
N ASP A 34 11.96 -5.29 -12.95
CA ASP A 34 11.14 -6.10 -13.87
C ASP A 34 10.57 -7.40 -13.26
N VAL A 35 10.82 -7.69 -11.98
CA VAL A 35 10.26 -8.90 -11.36
C VAL A 35 8.80 -8.64 -10.95
N ASN A 36 7.87 -9.28 -11.65
CA ASN A 36 6.46 -9.31 -11.24
C ASN A 36 6.32 -10.15 -9.97
N LEU A 37 6.24 -9.48 -8.82
CA LEU A 37 6.17 -10.10 -7.50
C LEU A 37 4.80 -9.92 -6.87
N VAL A 38 4.30 -10.97 -6.22
CA VAL A 38 3.11 -10.88 -5.38
C VAL A 38 3.38 -11.42 -3.99
N ARG A 39 2.78 -10.78 -2.98
CA ARG A 39 2.76 -11.22 -1.58
C ARG A 39 1.47 -11.98 -1.31
N VAL A 40 1.56 -13.08 -0.56
CA VAL A 40 0.37 -13.76 -0.02
C VAL A 40 -0.23 -12.91 1.10
N ALA A 41 -1.43 -12.35 0.86
CA ALA A 41 -2.06 -11.35 1.73
C ALA A 41 -3.06 -11.94 2.75
N THR A 42 -3.15 -13.26 2.82
CA THR A 42 -3.97 -14.02 3.78
C THR A 42 -3.14 -15.13 4.43
N LYS A 43 -3.72 -15.94 5.31
CA LYS A 43 -3.01 -17.02 6.01
C LYS A 43 -2.24 -17.94 5.06
N SER A 44 -2.87 -18.35 3.96
CA SER A 44 -2.23 -19.11 2.89
C SER A 44 -3.06 -19.09 1.61
N VAL A 45 -2.39 -19.35 0.47
CA VAL A 45 -3.02 -19.51 -0.85
C VAL A 45 -2.48 -20.78 -1.51
N SER A 46 -3.39 -21.57 -2.07
CA SER A 46 -3.05 -22.82 -2.76
C SER A 46 -2.55 -22.56 -4.19
N VAL A 47 -1.61 -23.39 -4.63
CA VAL A 47 -1.16 -23.49 -6.02
C VAL A 47 -1.89 -24.65 -6.66
N TYR A 48 -2.64 -24.36 -7.72
CA TYR A 48 -3.44 -25.32 -8.48
C TYR A 48 -2.69 -25.77 -9.72
N ARG A 49 -2.88 -27.02 -10.14
CA ARG A 49 -2.25 -27.55 -11.36
C ARG A 49 -2.70 -26.81 -12.63
N GLY A 50 -3.96 -26.38 -12.66
CA GLY A 50 -4.55 -25.54 -13.70
C GLY A 50 -5.22 -24.29 -13.09
N PRO A 51 -5.57 -23.28 -13.91
CA PRO A 51 -6.16 -22.02 -13.46
C PRO A 51 -7.68 -22.20 -13.18
N THR A 52 -8.01 -23.09 -12.25
CA THR A 52 -9.36 -23.36 -11.78
C THR A 52 -9.32 -23.96 -10.39
N ASP A 53 -10.29 -23.59 -9.55
CA ASP A 53 -10.43 -24.10 -8.18
C ASP A 53 -10.76 -25.59 -8.10
N GLN A 54 -11.24 -26.20 -9.21
CA GLN A 54 -11.47 -27.64 -9.33
C GLN A 54 -10.20 -28.45 -9.63
N SER A 55 -9.08 -27.77 -9.90
CA SER A 55 -7.83 -28.44 -10.20
C SER A 55 -7.18 -29.03 -8.95
N LEU A 56 -6.28 -30.00 -9.14
CA LEU A 56 -5.49 -30.54 -8.05
C LEU A 56 -4.59 -29.46 -7.46
N ILE A 57 -4.59 -29.33 -6.13
CA ILE A 57 -3.62 -28.52 -5.40
C ILE A 57 -2.26 -29.23 -5.44
N VAL A 58 -1.24 -28.51 -5.88
CA VAL A 58 0.14 -29.01 -6.05
C VAL A 58 1.14 -28.33 -5.11
N GLY A 59 0.69 -27.33 -4.34
CA GLY A 59 1.50 -26.64 -3.35
C GLY A 59 0.67 -25.58 -2.62
N THR A 60 1.27 -24.96 -1.61
CA THR A 60 0.67 -23.88 -0.82
C THR A 60 1.74 -22.89 -0.43
N TRP A 61 1.42 -21.61 -0.50
CA TRP A 61 2.24 -20.52 0.01
C TRP A 61 1.55 -19.88 1.21
N ASN A 62 2.31 -19.53 2.23
CA ASN A 62 1.85 -18.94 3.48
C ASN A 62 1.91 -17.41 3.43
N ARG A 63 1.27 -16.77 4.40
CA ARG A 63 1.26 -15.33 4.58
C ARG A 63 2.65 -14.71 4.46
N ASP A 64 2.70 -13.57 3.79
CA ASP A 64 3.89 -12.75 3.54
C ASP A 64 4.97 -13.38 2.67
N GLU A 65 4.82 -14.66 2.27
CA GLU A 65 5.71 -15.23 1.28
C GLU A 65 5.52 -14.54 -0.08
N LEU A 66 6.64 -14.39 -0.80
CA LEU A 66 6.73 -13.66 -2.05
C LEU A 66 6.81 -14.67 -3.21
N VAL A 67 5.93 -14.49 -4.19
CA VAL A 67 5.78 -15.41 -5.32
C VAL A 67 6.03 -14.68 -6.61
N ASN A 68 6.93 -15.22 -7.44
CA ASN A 68 7.16 -14.73 -8.78
C ASN A 68 5.97 -15.08 -9.70
N VAL A 69 5.46 -14.08 -10.40
CA VAL A 69 4.41 -14.20 -11.40
C VAL A 69 5.04 -14.23 -12.79
N TYR A 70 4.91 -15.37 -13.47
CA TYR A 70 5.45 -15.56 -14.82
C TYR A 70 4.49 -15.14 -15.92
N ALA A 71 3.17 -15.15 -15.65
CA ALA A 71 2.14 -14.68 -16.55
C ALA A 71 0.83 -14.42 -15.81
N GLU A 72 0.01 -13.54 -16.37
CA GLU A 72 -1.39 -13.37 -16.00
C GLU A 72 -2.27 -14.11 -17.00
N ILE A 73 -3.21 -14.92 -16.48
CA ILE A 73 -4.09 -15.77 -17.27
C ILE A 73 -5.53 -15.46 -16.88
N THR A 74 -6.35 -15.13 -17.87
CA THR A 74 -7.80 -15.02 -17.71
C THR A 74 -8.42 -16.38 -17.99
N ALA A 75 -9.06 -16.98 -16.98
CA ALA A 75 -9.76 -18.26 -17.08
C ALA A 75 -11.27 -18.05 -17.32
N ASP A 76 -11.98 -19.14 -17.67
CA ASP A 76 -13.44 -19.10 -17.85
C ASP A 76 -14.21 -18.96 -16.52
N GLU A 77 -13.60 -19.41 -15.42
CA GLU A 77 -14.10 -19.34 -14.06
C GLU A 77 -12.98 -18.90 -13.08
N PRO A 78 -13.31 -18.17 -12.01
CA PRO A 78 -14.65 -17.66 -11.67
C PRO A 78 -15.10 -16.54 -12.61
N LYS A 79 -16.42 -16.43 -12.86
CA LYS A 79 -16.99 -15.34 -13.70
C LYS A 79 -16.60 -13.93 -13.26
N TYR A 80 -16.49 -13.73 -11.95
CA TYR A 80 -16.04 -12.47 -11.37
C TYR A 80 -14.60 -12.64 -10.90
N ASN A 81 -13.74 -11.69 -11.29
CA ASN A 81 -12.30 -11.77 -11.08
C ASN A 81 -11.64 -13.04 -11.68
N PRO A 82 -11.76 -13.32 -13.00
CA PRO A 82 -11.29 -14.55 -13.64
C PRO A 82 -9.75 -14.71 -13.74
N VAL A 83 -8.99 -13.93 -12.99
CA VAL A 83 -7.56 -13.75 -13.21
C VAL A 83 -6.73 -14.64 -12.28
N TRP A 84 -5.86 -15.43 -12.91
CA TRP A 84 -4.92 -16.33 -12.28
C TRP A 84 -3.49 -15.94 -12.64
N TYR A 85 -2.58 -16.10 -11.69
CA TYR A 85 -1.15 -15.97 -11.92
C TYR A 85 -0.52 -17.33 -12.18
N ARG A 86 0.22 -17.45 -13.27
CA ARG A 86 1.15 -18.55 -13.49
C ARG A 86 2.34 -18.35 -12.56
N VAL A 87 2.53 -19.27 -11.61
CA VAL A 87 3.60 -19.25 -10.62
C VAL A 87 4.45 -20.52 -10.74
N TRP A 88 5.46 -20.71 -9.91
CA TRP A 88 6.23 -21.95 -9.97
C TRP A 88 5.34 -23.13 -9.54
N GLY A 89 5.39 -24.23 -10.30
CA GLY A 89 4.59 -25.44 -10.01
C GLY A 89 3.12 -25.42 -10.46
N GLY A 90 2.49 -24.25 -10.64
CA GLY A 90 1.09 -24.19 -11.09
C GLY A 90 0.52 -22.78 -11.24
N TYR A 91 -0.70 -22.57 -10.77
CA TYR A 91 -1.49 -21.35 -10.91
C TYR A 91 -2.09 -20.94 -9.56
N MET A 92 -2.12 -19.64 -9.26
CA MET A 92 -2.74 -19.09 -8.06
C MET A 92 -3.75 -18.02 -8.44
N HIS A 93 -4.93 -18.05 -7.83
CA HIS A 93 -5.95 -17.02 -8.06
C HIS A 93 -5.52 -15.70 -7.41
N ARG A 94 -5.71 -14.56 -8.10
CA ARG A 94 -5.15 -13.28 -7.60
C ARG A 94 -5.86 -12.70 -6.38
N ALA A 95 -7.10 -13.10 -6.10
CA ALA A 95 -7.96 -12.49 -5.07
C ALA A 95 -7.28 -12.23 -3.72
N ARG A 96 -6.40 -13.13 -3.25
CA ARG A 96 -5.72 -13.03 -1.93
C ARG A 96 -4.23 -12.74 -2.07
N LEU A 97 -3.82 -12.20 -3.20
CA LEU A 97 -2.46 -11.83 -3.52
C LEU A 97 -2.37 -10.31 -3.67
N GLN A 98 -1.27 -9.73 -3.24
CA GLN A 98 -0.98 -8.31 -3.37
C GLN A 98 0.21 -8.14 -4.30
N ARG A 99 0.08 -7.34 -5.37
CA ARG A 99 1.26 -6.95 -6.17
C ARG A 99 2.16 -6.05 -5.35
N VAL A 100 3.45 -6.33 -5.38
CA VAL A 100 4.44 -5.62 -4.59
C VAL A 100 5.70 -5.36 -5.41
N LYS A 101 6.43 -4.33 -5.03
CA LYS A 101 7.79 -4.05 -5.52
C LYS A 101 8.75 -4.02 -4.34
N ILE A 102 10.03 -4.16 -4.64
CA ILE A 102 11.11 -3.92 -3.68
C ILE A 102 11.83 -2.67 -4.15
N HIS A 103 11.50 -1.53 -3.56
CA HIS A 103 12.15 -0.26 -3.84
C HIS A 103 12.65 0.34 -2.53
N TYR A 104 13.97 0.49 -2.41
CA TYR A 104 14.61 1.16 -1.28
C TYR A 104 14.81 2.64 -1.59
N ASN A 105 14.48 3.49 -0.63
CA ASN A 105 14.49 4.94 -0.77
C ASN A 105 15.71 5.56 -0.08
N GLN A 106 16.10 6.74 -0.55
CA GLN A 106 17.03 7.59 0.19
C GLN A 106 16.31 8.22 1.39
N PRO A 107 16.76 7.99 2.64
CA PRO A 107 16.13 8.59 3.82
C PRO A 107 16.24 10.11 3.83
N LEU A 108 15.21 10.78 4.34
CA LEU A 108 15.27 12.19 4.69
C LEU A 108 16.28 12.40 5.82
N THR A 109 17.03 13.49 5.75
CA THR A 109 17.92 13.91 6.85
C THR A 109 17.16 14.61 7.97
N VAL A 110 15.99 15.19 7.66
CA VAL A 110 15.12 15.87 8.60
C VAL A 110 13.67 15.74 8.12
N VAL A 111 12.74 15.53 9.06
CA VAL A 111 11.31 15.54 8.80
C VAL A 111 10.75 16.89 9.29
N PRO A 112 9.87 17.57 8.51
CA PRO A 112 9.24 18.81 8.95
C PRO A 112 8.47 18.65 10.27
N GLU A 113 8.37 19.70 11.08
CA GLU A 113 7.65 19.67 12.37
C GLU A 113 6.15 19.32 12.22
N THR A 114 5.56 19.62 11.07
CA THR A 114 4.18 19.24 10.73
C THR A 114 4.00 17.75 10.49
N GLY A 115 5.09 16.98 10.43
CA GLY A 115 5.12 15.63 9.88
C GLY A 115 5.01 15.63 8.36
N LEU A 116 5.16 14.43 7.79
CA LEU A 116 4.99 14.18 6.36
C LEU A 116 4.38 12.79 6.18
N LEU A 117 3.62 12.59 5.10
CA LEU A 117 3.15 11.26 4.73
C LEU A 117 4.29 10.48 4.08
N ALA A 118 4.34 9.18 4.30
CA ALA A 118 5.24 8.29 3.59
C ALA A 118 4.56 6.95 3.30
N GLU A 119 4.78 6.40 2.11
CA GLU A 119 4.28 5.08 1.72
C GLU A 119 5.36 4.01 1.88
N VAL A 120 4.95 2.79 2.21
CA VAL A 120 5.84 1.62 2.22
C VAL A 120 6.05 1.11 0.81
N THR A 121 7.30 1.05 0.33
CA THR A 121 7.64 0.66 -1.05
C THR A 121 8.38 -0.69 -1.15
N VAL A 122 8.35 -1.46 -0.07
CA VAL A 122 8.81 -2.85 0.00
C VAL A 122 7.64 -3.77 0.36
N PRO A 123 7.68 -5.09 0.09
CA PRO A 123 6.53 -5.98 0.29
C PRO A 123 5.92 -5.90 1.69
N TYR A 124 6.80 -5.80 2.70
CA TYR A 124 6.45 -5.45 4.07
C TYR A 124 7.70 -4.95 4.82
N SER A 125 7.47 -4.20 5.90
CA SER A 125 8.50 -3.72 6.82
C SER A 125 8.09 -4.04 8.25
N GLN A 126 9.03 -4.57 9.03
CA GLN A 126 8.80 -4.80 10.45
C GLN A 126 8.96 -3.48 11.22
N ALA A 127 7.90 -3.05 11.91
CA ALA A 127 7.96 -1.90 12.80
C ALA A 127 8.33 -2.32 14.23
N TYR A 128 8.93 -1.39 14.96
CA TYR A 128 9.36 -1.57 16.33
C TYR A 128 8.90 -0.38 17.18
N HIS A 129 8.42 -0.64 18.39
CA HIS A 129 8.29 0.41 19.40
C HIS A 129 9.55 0.42 20.26
N ASN A 130 9.92 1.58 20.79
CA ASN A 130 11.04 1.73 21.71
C ASN A 130 10.57 2.37 23.01
N SER A 131 10.74 1.68 24.14
CA SER A 131 10.41 2.21 25.46
C SER A 131 11.67 2.24 26.35
N PRO A 132 11.77 3.19 27.30
CA PRO A 132 12.88 3.21 28.26
C PRO A 132 12.98 1.96 29.14
N LEU A 133 11.88 1.21 29.32
CA LEU A 133 11.79 0.02 30.17
C LEU A 133 12.19 -1.25 29.41
N ASP A 134 11.67 -1.44 28.20
CA ASP A 134 11.75 -2.71 27.46
C ASP A 134 12.66 -2.63 26.23
N GLY A 135 13.17 -1.43 25.92
CA GLY A 135 13.95 -1.16 24.72
C GLY A 135 13.14 -1.35 23.44
N TRP A 136 13.83 -1.80 22.39
CA TRP A 136 13.24 -2.07 21.08
C TRP A 136 12.46 -3.39 21.09
N GLN A 137 11.17 -3.31 20.79
CA GLN A 137 10.26 -4.44 20.73
C GLN A 137 9.48 -4.39 19.43
N THR A 138 9.26 -5.54 18.80
CA THR A 138 8.48 -5.61 17.56
C THR A 138 7.03 -5.21 17.81
N THR A 139 6.44 -4.49 16.86
CA THR A 139 5.00 -4.19 16.85
C THR A 139 4.43 -4.61 15.48
N TYR A 140 3.63 -3.75 14.86
CA TYR A 140 3.00 -3.94 13.57
C TYR A 140 3.93 -4.40 12.44
N ARG A 141 3.32 -5.07 11.47
CA ARG A 141 3.89 -5.25 10.13
C ARG A 141 3.26 -4.25 9.18
N LEU A 142 4.08 -3.36 8.62
CA LEU A 142 3.64 -2.37 7.64
C LEU A 142 3.73 -3.00 6.25
N TYR A 143 2.68 -2.89 5.45
CA TYR A 143 2.62 -3.58 4.14
C TYR A 143 2.81 -2.62 2.98
N TYR A 144 3.28 -3.14 1.85
CA TYR A 144 3.44 -2.37 0.61
C TYR A 144 2.21 -1.51 0.31
N GLY A 145 2.42 -0.23 0.00
CA GLY A 145 1.38 0.76 -0.31
C GLY A 145 0.57 1.26 0.90
N SER A 146 0.82 0.78 2.13
CA SER A 146 0.30 1.45 3.33
C SER A 146 0.98 2.82 3.49
N VAL A 147 0.22 3.80 3.98
CA VAL A 147 0.66 5.20 4.12
C VAL A 147 0.68 5.56 5.60
N HIS A 148 1.73 6.25 6.04
CA HIS A 148 2.00 6.53 7.45
C HIS A 148 2.46 7.97 7.66
N TRP A 149 2.17 8.55 8.82
CA TRP A 149 2.69 9.86 9.21
C TRP A 149 4.07 9.71 9.83
N ILE A 150 5.12 10.12 9.11
CA ILE A 150 6.47 10.23 9.66
C ILE A 150 6.63 11.59 10.35
N VAL A 151 7.20 11.60 11.55
CA VAL A 151 7.35 12.81 12.37
C VAL A 151 8.81 13.12 12.76
N ALA A 152 9.70 12.13 12.64
CA ALA A 152 11.13 12.33 12.86
C ALA A 152 11.94 11.26 12.11
N VAL A 153 13.24 11.52 11.97
CA VAL A 153 14.25 10.53 11.57
C VAL A 153 15.25 10.36 12.71
N GLU A 154 15.43 9.14 13.17
CA GLU A 154 16.19 8.79 14.39
C GLU A 154 17.02 7.52 14.14
N PRO A 155 18.15 7.31 14.84
CA PRO A 155 18.88 6.04 14.76
C PRO A 155 18.04 4.88 15.31
N GLY A 156 17.90 3.82 14.53
CA GLY A 156 17.22 2.59 14.93
C GLY A 156 18.11 1.63 15.74
N PRO A 157 17.60 0.41 16.04
CA PRO A 157 18.35 -0.62 16.78
C PRO A 157 19.65 -1.07 16.09
N ASP A 158 19.77 -0.86 14.78
CA ASP A 158 20.94 -1.15 13.95
C ASP A 158 21.87 0.07 13.72
N GLY A 159 21.53 1.21 14.35
CA GLY A 159 22.23 2.48 14.17
C GLY A 159 21.97 3.16 12.81
N GLN A 160 21.14 2.59 11.94
CA GLN A 160 20.75 3.19 10.66
C GLN A 160 19.59 4.18 10.84
N PRO A 161 19.29 5.03 9.85
CA PRO A 161 18.14 5.93 9.91
C PRO A 161 16.81 5.17 9.89
N TRP A 162 15.97 5.43 10.87
CA TRP A 162 14.60 4.94 10.99
C TRP A 162 13.66 6.13 11.09
N TYR A 163 12.47 6.03 10.50
CA TYR A 163 11.44 7.04 10.72
C TYR A 163 10.67 6.71 11.98
N ARG A 164 10.47 7.72 12.84
CA ARG A 164 9.44 7.67 13.87
C ARG A 164 8.10 7.99 13.22
N ILE A 165 7.17 7.06 13.33
CA ILE A 165 5.83 7.07 12.77
C ILE A 165 4.84 7.36 13.90
N LEU A 166 3.87 8.21 13.63
CA LEU A 166 2.73 8.49 14.51
C LEU A 166 1.52 7.67 14.05
N ASP A 167 0.99 6.84 14.94
CA ASP A 167 -0.30 6.18 14.73
C ASP A 167 -1.43 7.20 14.90
N GLU A 168 -2.33 7.26 13.93
CA GLU A 168 -3.44 8.21 13.94
C GLU A 168 -4.52 7.83 14.97
N LEU A 169 -4.61 6.56 15.39
CA LEU A 169 -5.68 6.10 16.26
C LEU A 169 -5.50 6.46 17.74
N ASP A 170 -4.30 6.24 18.28
CA ASP A 170 -4.00 6.38 19.71
C ASP A 170 -2.82 7.32 19.99
N GLU A 171 -2.32 8.00 18.95
CA GLU A 171 -1.12 8.85 19.00
C GLU A 171 0.14 8.12 19.48
N ALA A 172 0.13 6.77 19.48
CA ALA A 172 1.31 6.00 19.78
C ALA A 172 2.37 6.22 18.70
N THR A 173 3.63 6.06 19.10
CA THR A 173 4.74 6.13 18.15
C THR A 173 5.48 4.81 18.07
N TYR A 174 5.87 4.48 16.85
CA TYR A 174 6.72 3.34 16.54
C TYR A 174 7.69 3.74 15.42
N HIS A 175 8.60 2.86 15.06
CA HIS A 175 9.65 3.14 14.10
C HIS A 175 9.71 2.06 13.03
N ALA A 176 10.10 2.45 11.83
CA ALA A 176 10.44 1.54 10.75
C ALA A 176 11.72 2.01 10.02
N PRO A 177 12.49 1.11 9.39
CA PRO A 177 13.66 1.48 8.60
C PRO A 177 13.30 2.54 7.55
N ALA A 178 14.00 3.67 7.56
CA ALA A 178 13.64 4.80 6.71
C ALA A 178 13.79 4.49 5.22
N ILE A 179 14.71 3.59 4.86
CA ILE A 179 14.91 3.11 3.49
C ILE A 179 13.69 2.37 2.92
N HIS A 180 12.76 1.88 3.75
CA HIS A 180 11.56 1.16 3.30
C HIS A 180 10.39 2.08 2.97
N LEU A 181 10.46 3.35 3.35
CA LEU A 181 9.37 4.31 3.18
C LEU A 181 9.78 5.44 2.25
N ARG A 182 8.90 5.76 1.28
CA ARG A 182 9.04 6.89 0.39
C ARG A 182 8.20 8.05 0.92
N PRO A 183 8.82 9.19 1.29
CA PRO A 183 8.06 10.40 1.60
C PRO A 183 7.20 10.84 0.41
N ILE A 184 5.96 11.21 0.68
CA ILE A 184 5.00 11.72 -0.29
C ILE A 184 4.99 13.24 -0.18
N SER A 185 5.27 13.90 -1.30
CA SER A 185 5.25 15.35 -1.37
C SER A 185 3.81 15.90 -1.35
N PRO A 186 3.57 17.10 -0.79
CA PRO A 186 2.25 17.74 -0.84
C PRO A 186 1.68 17.90 -2.25
N GLU A 187 2.56 18.06 -3.25
CA GLU A 187 2.18 18.19 -4.65
C GLU A 187 1.59 16.89 -5.22
N GLU A 188 2.03 15.72 -4.76
CA GLU A 188 1.51 14.41 -5.20
C GLU A 188 0.05 14.18 -4.76
N ILE A 189 -0.38 14.85 -3.70
CA ILE A 189 -1.74 14.73 -3.14
C ILE A 189 -2.61 15.95 -3.45
N ALA A 190 -2.13 16.85 -4.31
CA ALA A 190 -2.91 18.00 -4.76
C ALA A 190 -4.14 17.54 -5.58
N PRO A 191 -5.30 18.21 -5.46
CA PRO A 191 -6.46 17.87 -6.25
C PRO A 191 -6.18 17.91 -7.76
N ILE A 192 -6.61 16.88 -8.49
CA ILE A 192 -6.45 16.78 -9.96
C ILE A 192 -7.20 17.91 -10.68
N SER A 193 -8.43 18.18 -10.24
CA SER A 193 -9.31 19.20 -10.83
C SER A 193 -9.76 20.21 -9.75
N PRO A 194 -8.88 21.13 -9.30
CA PRO A 194 -9.20 22.05 -8.21
C PRO A 194 -10.28 23.08 -8.58
N ASP A 195 -10.42 23.40 -9.87
CA ASP A 195 -11.33 24.43 -10.37
C ASP A 195 -12.77 23.95 -10.60
N VAL A 196 -13.02 22.64 -10.50
CA VAL A 196 -14.35 22.05 -10.69
C VAL A 196 -15.14 22.17 -9.38
N PRO A 197 -16.31 22.86 -9.37
CA PRO A 197 -17.14 22.99 -8.18
C PRO A 197 -17.55 21.63 -7.63
N LEU A 198 -17.62 21.49 -6.30
CA LEU A 198 -17.88 20.21 -5.65
C LEU A 198 -19.25 19.61 -6.04
N GLU A 199 -20.25 20.45 -6.25
CA GLU A 199 -21.59 20.05 -6.71
C GLU A 199 -21.62 19.55 -8.16
N LYS A 200 -20.53 19.73 -8.91
CA LYS A 200 -20.32 19.19 -10.25
C LYS A 200 -19.47 17.92 -10.24
N LYS A 201 -19.04 17.47 -9.06
CA LYS A 201 -18.35 16.19 -8.85
C LYS A 201 -19.33 15.17 -8.27
N ARG A 202 -19.28 13.95 -8.78
CA ARG A 202 -20.16 12.87 -8.33
C ARG A 202 -19.46 11.53 -8.43
N ILE A 203 -19.65 10.68 -7.43
CA ILE A 203 -19.17 9.30 -7.42
C ILE A 203 -20.41 8.40 -7.38
N GLU A 204 -20.52 7.49 -8.34
CA GLU A 204 -21.56 6.47 -8.37
C GLU A 204 -20.94 5.11 -8.07
N VAL A 205 -21.55 4.36 -7.15
CA VAL A 205 -21.16 2.98 -6.83
C VAL A 205 -22.31 2.05 -7.19
N ALA A 206 -22.08 1.18 -8.18
CA ALA A 206 -23.02 0.15 -8.56
C ALA A 206 -22.69 -1.15 -7.78
N LEU A 207 -23.38 -1.37 -6.65
CA LEU A 207 -23.13 -2.54 -5.78
C LEU A 207 -23.38 -3.88 -6.48
N ASN A 208 -24.30 -3.96 -7.44
CA ASN A 208 -24.56 -5.23 -8.14
C ASN A 208 -23.45 -5.61 -9.12
N THR A 209 -22.82 -4.63 -9.77
CA THR A 209 -21.74 -4.86 -10.74
C THR A 209 -20.36 -4.63 -10.15
N GLN A 210 -20.29 -4.20 -8.88
CA GLN A 210 -19.05 -3.89 -8.16
C GLN A 210 -18.17 -2.89 -8.91
N THR A 211 -18.80 -1.80 -9.39
CA THR A 211 -18.15 -0.77 -10.20
C THR A 211 -18.30 0.59 -9.55
N LEU A 212 -17.26 1.43 -9.63
CA LEU A 212 -17.26 2.83 -9.23
C LEU A 212 -17.02 3.70 -10.46
N THR A 213 -17.81 4.76 -10.61
CA THR A 213 -17.67 5.74 -11.70
C THR A 213 -17.66 7.16 -11.13
N CYS A 214 -16.63 7.93 -11.46
CA CYS A 214 -16.50 9.33 -11.07
C CYS A 214 -16.87 10.24 -12.24
N TYR A 215 -17.56 11.34 -11.94
CA TYR A 215 -18.01 12.33 -12.91
C TYR A 215 -17.55 13.74 -12.54
N GLU A 216 -17.24 14.53 -13.57
CA GLU A 216 -17.12 15.99 -13.52
C GLU A 216 -18.02 16.60 -14.60
N TYR A 217 -18.93 17.51 -14.23
CA TYR A 217 -19.94 18.07 -15.16
C TYR A 217 -20.72 16.98 -15.93
N ASP A 218 -21.10 15.91 -15.24
CA ASP A 218 -21.78 14.73 -15.81
C ASP A 218 -20.97 13.97 -16.87
N GLN A 219 -19.68 14.27 -17.06
CA GLN A 219 -18.76 13.50 -17.88
C GLN A 219 -18.01 12.49 -17.02
N VAL A 220 -17.93 11.23 -17.48
CA VAL A 220 -17.12 10.21 -16.81
C VAL A 220 -15.64 10.60 -16.92
N VAL A 221 -14.98 10.74 -15.78
CA VAL A 221 -13.53 11.04 -15.71
C VAL A 221 -12.71 9.86 -15.20
N PHE A 222 -13.33 8.92 -14.50
CA PHE A 222 -12.67 7.73 -13.96
C PHE A 222 -13.68 6.61 -13.74
N GLN A 223 -13.26 5.37 -13.98
CA GLN A 223 -14.08 4.18 -13.74
C GLN A 223 -13.18 3.00 -13.33
N THR A 224 -13.57 2.28 -12.29
CA THR A 224 -12.85 1.08 -11.83
C THR A 224 -13.80 0.05 -11.20
N ASN A 225 -13.27 -1.16 -10.98
CA ASN A 225 -13.91 -2.18 -10.16
C ASN A 225 -13.57 -1.96 -8.68
N ILE A 226 -14.54 -2.24 -7.81
CA ILE A 226 -14.40 -2.12 -6.36
C ILE A 226 -14.73 -3.45 -5.68
N SER A 227 -14.50 -3.53 -4.37
CA SER A 227 -15.04 -4.60 -3.52
C SER A 227 -15.82 -3.98 -2.36
N SER A 228 -17.15 -4.05 -2.42
CA SER A 228 -18.02 -3.55 -1.36
C SER A 228 -18.17 -4.55 -0.21
N GLY A 229 -19.01 -4.19 0.74
CA GLY A 229 -19.41 -5.03 1.87
C GLY A 229 -20.13 -6.31 1.43
N ILE A 230 -19.84 -7.42 2.10
CA ILE A 230 -20.50 -8.71 1.86
C ILE A 230 -21.92 -8.67 2.44
N ALA A 231 -22.93 -8.96 1.62
CA ALA A 231 -24.30 -8.91 2.09
C ALA A 231 -24.62 -10.01 3.11
N GLY A 232 -25.26 -9.66 4.23
CA GLY A 232 -25.83 -10.63 5.17
C GLY A 232 -24.85 -11.26 6.17
N LEU A 233 -23.62 -10.78 6.27
CA LEU A 233 -22.73 -11.11 7.40
C LEU A 233 -22.94 -10.13 8.56
N SER A 234 -22.81 -10.63 9.78
CA SER A 234 -22.65 -9.80 10.97
C SER A 234 -21.17 -9.56 11.23
N GLY A 235 -20.77 -8.29 11.26
CA GLY A 235 -19.44 -7.84 11.67
C GLY A 235 -19.28 -7.88 13.19
N ALA A 236 -18.15 -7.36 13.67
CA ALA A 236 -17.89 -7.23 15.10
C ALA A 236 -19.04 -6.52 15.83
N GLY A 237 -19.45 -7.06 16.97
CA GLY A 237 -20.57 -6.51 17.76
C GLY A 237 -21.95 -6.64 17.10
N GLY A 238 -22.10 -7.41 16.03
CA GLY A 238 -23.38 -7.61 15.34
C GLY A 238 -23.71 -6.54 14.29
N ALA A 239 -22.77 -5.65 13.98
CA ALA A 239 -22.94 -4.63 12.95
C ALA A 239 -23.19 -5.25 11.56
N SER A 240 -24.02 -4.61 10.75
CA SER A 240 -24.19 -5.00 9.35
C SER A 240 -22.89 -4.80 8.58
N THR A 241 -22.52 -5.76 7.76
CA THR A 241 -21.37 -5.65 6.83
C THR A 241 -21.78 -5.16 5.44
N ASN A 242 -23.07 -4.88 5.21
CA ASN A 242 -23.56 -4.35 3.96
C ASN A 242 -23.07 -2.91 3.76
N THR A 243 -22.56 -2.59 2.57
CA THR A 243 -22.42 -1.19 2.16
C THR A 243 -23.82 -0.57 1.97
N PRO A 244 -24.15 0.55 2.63
CA PRO A 244 -25.47 1.14 2.53
C PRO A 244 -25.70 1.77 1.15
N ALA A 245 -26.89 1.53 0.57
CA ALA A 245 -27.29 2.09 -0.73
C ALA A 245 -28.15 3.35 -0.51
N SER A 246 -27.56 4.53 -0.65
CA SER A 246 -28.24 5.82 -0.57
C SER A 246 -27.38 6.92 -1.22
N ASN A 247 -27.84 8.17 -1.16
CA ASN A 247 -27.05 9.34 -1.47
C ASN A 247 -26.32 9.82 -0.22
N PHE A 248 -25.01 10.01 -0.35
CA PHE A 248 -24.12 10.46 0.71
C PHE A 248 -23.23 11.59 0.23
N ASN A 249 -22.68 12.36 1.17
CA ASN A 249 -21.59 13.29 0.93
C ASN A 249 -20.34 12.76 1.62
N ILE A 250 -19.16 13.07 1.08
CA ILE A 250 -17.91 12.82 1.79
C ILE A 250 -17.86 13.72 3.02
N ILE A 251 -17.69 13.11 4.19
CA ILE A 251 -17.65 13.78 5.50
C ILE A 251 -16.22 14.20 5.83
N VAL A 252 -15.28 13.27 5.69
CA VAL A 252 -13.87 13.49 6.01
C VAL A 252 -12.98 12.66 5.09
N LYS A 253 -11.83 13.22 4.74
CA LYS A 253 -10.76 12.53 4.02
C LYS A 253 -9.54 12.39 4.92
N MET A 254 -8.97 11.18 4.96
CA MET A 254 -7.81 10.86 5.78
C MET A 254 -6.80 10.06 4.93
N PRO A 255 -5.59 10.58 4.69
CA PRO A 255 -4.61 9.90 3.84
C PRO A 255 -4.06 8.62 4.46
N SER A 256 -4.11 8.49 5.78
CA SER A 256 -3.68 7.34 6.57
C SER A 256 -4.69 7.12 7.70
N LYS A 257 -5.28 5.93 7.78
CA LYS A 257 -6.17 5.53 8.87
C LYS A 257 -5.74 4.19 9.45
N HIS A 258 -5.75 4.07 10.76
CA HIS A 258 -5.68 2.76 11.41
C HIS A 258 -7.09 2.14 11.46
N MET A 259 -7.26 0.94 10.90
CA MET A 259 -8.52 0.18 10.97
C MET A 259 -8.32 -1.12 11.76
N GLY A 260 -9.08 -1.31 12.83
CA GLY A 260 -8.92 -2.42 13.78
C GLY A 260 -8.86 -1.92 15.22
N GLU A 261 -8.56 -2.82 16.15
CA GLU A 261 -8.31 -2.44 17.54
C GLU A 261 -6.87 -1.90 17.70
N ALA A 262 -6.72 -0.82 18.48
CA ALA A 262 -5.40 -0.31 18.86
C ALA A 262 -4.70 -1.31 19.80
N ASN A 263 -3.76 -2.09 19.27
CA ASN A 263 -2.97 -3.02 20.06
C ASN A 263 -1.53 -3.05 19.54
N LEU A 264 -0.63 -2.33 20.20
CA LEU A 264 0.80 -2.31 19.85
C LEU A 264 1.48 -3.68 19.96
N ALA A 265 0.87 -4.65 20.65
CA ALA A 265 1.31 -6.04 20.71
C ALA A 265 0.59 -6.95 19.70
N ALA A 266 -0.20 -6.40 18.78
CA ALA A 266 -0.95 -7.14 17.77
C ALA A 266 0.00 -8.01 16.93
N GLY A 267 -0.32 -9.30 16.87
CA GLY A 267 0.34 -10.25 16.00
C GLY A 267 -0.10 -10.05 14.56
N ILE A 268 0.60 -10.72 13.65
CA ILE A 268 0.30 -10.69 12.21
C ILE A 268 -1.15 -11.12 11.95
N ASP A 269 -1.70 -12.07 12.73
CA ASP A 269 -3.05 -12.61 12.55
C ASP A 269 -4.19 -11.76 13.13
N ASP A 270 -3.87 -10.70 13.87
CA ASP A 270 -4.88 -9.79 14.40
C ASP A 270 -5.37 -8.84 13.28
N TYR A 271 -6.67 -8.52 13.27
CA TYR A 271 -7.24 -7.59 12.29
C TYR A 271 -6.92 -6.14 12.69
N VAL A 272 -5.63 -5.81 12.60
CA VAL A 272 -5.05 -4.51 12.94
C VAL A 272 -4.29 -4.02 11.72
N LEU A 273 -4.86 -3.01 11.05
CA LEU A 273 -4.42 -2.50 9.77
C LEU A 273 -3.97 -1.05 9.94
N PRO A 274 -2.72 -0.80 10.35
CA PRO A 274 -2.19 0.56 10.43
C PRO A 274 -1.89 1.09 9.02
N GLY A 275 -2.19 2.37 8.81
CA GLY A 275 -1.87 3.06 7.57
C GLY A 275 -2.69 2.62 6.36
N VAL A 276 -3.98 2.31 6.55
CA VAL A 276 -4.93 2.15 5.44
C VAL A 276 -4.96 3.46 4.65
N PRO A 277 -4.58 3.42 3.36
CA PRO A 277 -4.32 4.65 2.62
C PRO A 277 -5.60 5.24 2.01
N TRP A 278 -5.61 6.57 1.87
CA TRP A 278 -6.57 7.31 1.03
C TRP A 278 -8.04 7.11 1.39
N CYS A 279 -8.38 7.27 2.68
CA CYS A 279 -9.73 7.08 3.18
C CYS A 279 -10.63 8.29 2.87
N SER A 280 -11.80 8.06 2.27
CA SER A 280 -12.89 9.05 2.14
C SER A 280 -14.17 8.51 2.78
N PHE A 281 -14.49 9.00 3.98
CA PHE A 281 -15.66 8.56 4.74
C PHE A 281 -16.94 9.23 4.24
N PHE A 282 -18.03 8.48 4.14
CA PHE A 282 -19.32 8.97 3.64
C PHE A 282 -20.50 8.69 4.59
N THR A 283 -20.28 8.01 5.71
CA THR A 283 -21.26 7.89 6.80
C THR A 283 -20.60 8.07 8.17
N GLU A 284 -21.39 8.40 9.18
CA GLU A 284 -20.92 8.53 10.57
C GLU A 284 -20.58 7.18 11.21
N GLU A 285 -21.15 6.09 10.70
CA GLU A 285 -20.86 4.71 11.13
C GLU A 285 -19.52 4.17 10.62
N GLY A 286 -18.76 4.97 9.85
CA GLY A 286 -17.40 4.63 9.43
C GLY A 286 -17.28 3.97 8.06
N HIS A 287 -18.32 3.99 7.21
CA HIS A 287 -18.17 3.51 5.84
C HIS A 287 -17.32 4.49 5.02
N ALA A 288 -16.31 3.96 4.34
CA ALA A 288 -15.37 4.75 3.56
C ALA A 288 -15.00 4.09 2.22
N PHE A 289 -14.58 4.91 1.27
CA PHE A 289 -13.70 4.50 0.18
C PHE A 289 -12.27 4.47 0.72
N HIS A 290 -11.46 3.46 0.38
CA HIS A 290 -10.05 3.46 0.73
C HIS A 290 -9.23 2.48 -0.13
N GLY A 291 -7.91 2.73 -0.20
CA GLY A 291 -6.96 1.82 -0.81
C GLY A 291 -6.82 0.54 0.02
N THR A 292 -6.67 -0.61 -0.65
CA THR A 292 -6.68 -1.92 -0.01
C THR A 292 -5.45 -2.73 -0.36
N TYR A 293 -4.58 -2.99 0.63
CA TYR A 293 -3.35 -3.76 0.45
C TYR A 293 -3.47 -5.26 0.81
N TRP A 294 -4.65 -5.73 1.23
CA TRP A 294 -4.85 -7.11 1.72
C TRP A 294 -5.58 -8.05 0.74
N HIS A 295 -5.96 -7.57 -0.44
CA HIS A 295 -6.57 -8.41 -1.49
C HIS A 295 -6.55 -7.75 -2.88
N ASP A 296 -6.75 -8.56 -3.92
CA ASP A 296 -6.96 -8.12 -5.31
C ASP A 296 -8.22 -8.79 -5.88
N ASN A 297 -9.35 -8.65 -5.16
CA ASN A 297 -10.63 -9.27 -5.50
C ASN A 297 -11.69 -8.31 -6.06
N PHE A 298 -11.23 -7.21 -6.67
CA PHE A 298 -12.11 -6.18 -7.21
C PHE A 298 -13.05 -6.74 -8.29
N GLY A 299 -14.32 -6.37 -8.20
CA GLY A 299 -15.43 -6.98 -8.95
C GLY A 299 -16.23 -7.99 -8.13
N VAL A 300 -15.82 -8.30 -6.90
CA VAL A 300 -16.51 -9.20 -5.95
C VAL A 300 -16.58 -8.54 -4.57
N PRO A 301 -17.74 -8.58 -3.88
CA PRO A 301 -17.84 -8.10 -2.49
C PRO A 301 -16.86 -8.82 -1.56
N MET A 302 -16.19 -8.08 -0.69
CA MET A 302 -15.13 -8.63 0.18
C MET A 302 -14.93 -7.88 1.50
N SER A 303 -15.42 -6.65 1.62
CA SER A 303 -15.22 -5.81 2.79
C SER A 303 -16.29 -6.09 3.87
N HIS A 304 -16.16 -5.39 5.01
CA HIS A 304 -17.15 -5.35 6.08
C HIS A 304 -18.04 -4.08 6.02
N GLY A 305 -18.16 -3.45 4.86
CA GLY A 305 -19.02 -2.29 4.64
C GLY A 305 -18.38 -1.20 3.79
N CYS A 306 -17.06 -1.03 3.89
CA CYS A 306 -16.29 -0.08 3.08
C CYS A 306 -16.32 -0.42 1.59
N VAL A 307 -15.97 0.57 0.76
CA VAL A 307 -15.75 0.39 -0.67
C VAL A 307 -14.23 0.27 -0.90
N ASN A 308 -13.75 -0.96 -0.98
CA ASN A 308 -12.33 -1.24 -1.16
C ASN A 308 -11.93 -0.93 -2.61
N MET A 309 -10.83 -0.21 -2.78
CA MET A 309 -10.26 0.21 -4.06
C MET A 309 -8.79 -0.20 -4.17
N ARG A 310 -8.24 -0.20 -5.40
CA ARG A 310 -6.79 -0.28 -5.58
C ARG A 310 -6.16 0.97 -4.97
N ILE A 311 -4.93 0.86 -4.48
CA ILE A 311 -4.31 1.95 -3.71
C ILE A 311 -4.11 3.18 -4.61
N GLU A 312 -3.70 2.97 -5.85
CA GLU A 312 -3.50 4.01 -6.86
C GLU A 312 -4.80 4.62 -7.41
N GLU A 313 -5.94 4.00 -7.13
CA GLU A 313 -7.27 4.44 -7.60
C GLU A 313 -8.10 5.14 -6.50
N ALA A 314 -7.73 4.95 -5.24
CA ALA A 314 -8.41 5.47 -4.05
C ALA A 314 -8.09 6.96 -3.80
#